data_AF-A0A2V2RJG0-F1
#
_entry.id   AF-A0A2V2RJG0-F1
#
_cell.length_a   1.000
_cell.length_b   1.000
_cell.length_c   1.000
_cell.angle_alpha   90.00
_cell.angle_beta   90.00
_cell.angle_gamma   90.00
#
_symmetry.space_group_name_H-M   'P 1'
#
loop_
_entity.id
_entity.type
_entity.pdbx_description
1 polymer ?
#
loop_
_entity_poly.entity_id
_entity_poly.type
_entity_poly.pdbx_seq_one_letter_code
_entity_poly.pdbx_strand_id
1 'polypeptide(L)'
;MKTSRNIAIVVSILTALLIAGCSEDKKHKLENGVMFAARALEGANANPLSRATFQGYMRNGNPVDYIKAVLPKTNPPFDSYEFKQPTHPWTIVIRPGTDPGEYYIEGYGDSLKQPIKSASVTIKEE
;
A
#
# COMPACT_ATOMS: atom_id res chain seq x y z
N MET A 1 -40.80 -29.88 5.38
CA MET A 1 -39.39 -29.89 5.84
C MET A 1 -38.33 -29.96 4.73
N LYS A 2 -38.66 -30.09 3.43
CA LYS A 2 -37.64 -30.11 2.34
C LYS A 2 -37.30 -28.71 1.78
N THR A 3 -38.23 -27.77 1.81
CA THR A 3 -38.09 -26.41 1.23
C THR A 3 -37.11 -25.53 2.00
N SER A 4 -37.10 -25.59 3.33
CA SER A 4 -36.20 -24.82 4.19
C SER A 4 -34.72 -25.24 4.05
N ARG A 5 -34.46 -26.52 3.76
CA ARG A 5 -33.11 -27.04 3.56
C ARG A 5 -32.47 -26.55 2.26
N ASN A 6 -33.28 -26.38 1.20
CA ASN A 6 -32.81 -25.88 -0.09
C ASN A 6 -32.54 -24.36 -0.04
N ILE A 7 -33.35 -23.60 0.70
CA ILE A 7 -33.13 -22.16 0.89
C ILE A 7 -31.84 -21.91 1.69
N ALA A 8 -31.57 -22.70 2.74
CA ALA A 8 -30.34 -22.56 3.54
C ALA A 8 -29.06 -22.82 2.73
N ILE A 9 -29.10 -23.76 1.77
CA ILE A 9 -27.96 -24.08 0.90
C ILE A 9 -27.71 -22.93 -0.10
N VAL A 10 -28.77 -22.41 -0.73
CA VAL A 10 -28.65 -21.29 -1.67
C VAL A 10 -28.13 -20.03 -0.98
N VAL A 11 -28.63 -19.73 0.22
CA VAL A 11 -28.14 -18.60 1.02
C VAL A 11 -26.66 -18.79 1.38
N SER A 12 -26.26 -19.98 1.84
CA SER A 12 -24.85 -20.26 2.19
C SER A 12 -23.90 -20.11 1.00
N ILE A 13 -24.31 -20.54 -0.21
CA ILE A 13 -23.51 -20.40 -1.42
C ILE A 13 -23.41 -18.92 -1.85
N LEU A 14 -24.50 -18.16 -1.75
CA LEU A 14 -24.51 -16.72 -2.07
C LEU A 14 -23.58 -15.94 -1.12
N THR A 15 -23.60 -16.25 0.18
CA THR A 15 -22.73 -15.60 1.17
C THR A 15 -21.27 -15.95 0.92
N ALA A 16 -20.94 -17.19 0.54
CA ALA A 16 -19.57 -17.59 0.20
C ALA A 16 -19.03 -16.84 -1.04
N LEU A 17 -19.87 -16.64 -2.08
CA LEU A 17 -19.50 -15.89 -3.28
C LEU A 17 -19.27 -14.39 -3.00
N LEU A 18 -20.06 -13.78 -2.11
CA LEU A 18 -19.91 -12.37 -1.74
C LEU A 18 -18.64 -12.10 -0.93
N ILE A 19 -18.20 -13.05 -0.09
CA ILE A 19 -16.98 -12.92 0.71
C ILE A 19 -15.72 -13.07 -0.17
N ALA A 20 -15.75 -13.92 -1.20
CA ALA A 20 -14.64 -14.10 -2.12
C ALA A 20 -14.39 -12.86 -3.01
N GLY A 21 -15.45 -12.18 -3.47
CA GLY A 21 -15.30 -11.00 -4.34
C GLY A 21 -14.74 -9.75 -3.64
N CYS A 22 -14.94 -9.60 -2.33
CA CYS A 22 -14.43 -8.43 -1.59
C CYS A 22 -12.92 -8.49 -1.30
N SER A 23 -12.32 -9.68 -1.24
CA SER A 23 -10.90 -9.83 -0.89
C SER A 23 -9.97 -9.56 -2.08
N GLU A 24 -10.41 -9.90 -3.30
CA GLU A 24 -9.63 -9.74 -4.52
C GLU A 24 -9.41 -8.26 -4.87
N ASP A 25 -10.44 -7.42 -4.70
CA ASP A 25 -10.33 -5.97 -4.93
C ASP A 25 -9.36 -5.29 -3.96
N LYS A 26 -9.38 -5.67 -2.68
CA LYS A 26 -8.46 -5.10 -1.67
C LYS A 26 -7.00 -5.47 -1.94
N LYS A 27 -6.74 -6.71 -2.32
CA LYS A 27 -5.38 -7.16 -2.66
C LYS A 27 -4.85 -6.41 -3.89
N HIS A 28 -5.67 -6.27 -4.92
CA HIS A 28 -5.26 -5.54 -6.12
C HIS A 28 -4.97 -4.06 -5.84
N LYS A 29 -5.81 -3.40 -5.03
CA LYS A 29 -5.58 -2.02 -4.57
C LYS A 29 -4.28 -1.91 -3.74
N LEU A 30 -4.03 -2.84 -2.83
CA LEU A 30 -2.79 -2.88 -2.05
C LEU A 30 -1.56 -2.96 -2.96
N GLU A 31 -1.56 -3.88 -3.93
CA GLU A 31 -0.48 -4.03 -4.90
C GLU A 31 -0.27 -2.76 -5.75
N ASN A 32 -1.37 -2.14 -6.21
CA ASN A 32 -1.33 -0.88 -6.94
C ASN A 32 -0.77 0.27 -6.08
N GLY A 33 -1.15 0.32 -4.80
CA GLY A 33 -0.61 1.29 -3.84
C GLY A 33 0.88 1.14 -3.61
N VAL A 34 1.38 -0.11 -3.51
CA VAL A 34 2.83 -0.38 -3.40
C VAL A 34 3.57 0.11 -4.64
N MET A 35 3.06 -0.22 -5.83
CA MET A 35 3.65 0.22 -7.09
C MET A 35 3.57 1.74 -7.29
N PHE A 36 2.49 2.37 -6.84
CA PHE A 36 2.36 3.82 -6.85
C PHE A 36 3.42 4.48 -5.97
N ALA A 37 3.55 4.04 -4.71
CA ALA A 37 4.54 4.59 -3.79
C ALA A 37 5.97 4.40 -4.30
N ALA A 38 6.30 3.23 -4.85
CA ALA A 38 7.59 2.99 -5.48
C ALA A 38 7.86 3.99 -6.61
N ARG A 39 6.93 4.15 -7.56
CA ARG A 39 7.08 5.10 -8.68
C ARG A 39 7.13 6.55 -8.23
N ALA A 40 6.40 6.91 -7.18
CA ALA A 40 6.43 8.26 -6.62
C ALA A 40 7.79 8.59 -6.01
N LEU A 41 8.41 7.63 -5.30
CA LEU A 41 9.78 7.75 -4.78
C LEU A 41 10.82 7.74 -5.90
N GLU A 42 10.68 6.87 -6.91
CA GLU A 42 11.54 6.89 -8.11
C GLU A 42 11.44 8.24 -8.83
N GLY A 43 10.23 8.80 -8.91
CA GLY A 43 9.96 10.13 -9.46
C GLY A 43 10.65 11.27 -8.71
N ALA A 44 11.01 11.08 -7.43
CA ALA A 44 11.82 12.04 -6.69
C ALA A 44 13.22 12.19 -7.29
N ASN A 45 13.75 11.17 -7.97
CA ASN A 45 15.03 11.24 -8.68
C ASN A 45 14.92 11.83 -10.09
N ALA A 46 13.72 11.95 -10.65
CA ALA A 46 13.54 12.22 -12.08
C ALA A 46 14.10 13.59 -12.52
N ASN A 47 14.07 14.59 -11.62
CA ASN A 47 14.63 15.91 -11.88
C ASN A 47 14.99 16.63 -10.55
N PRO A 48 15.80 17.71 -10.60
CA PRO A 48 16.22 18.44 -9.39
C PRO A 48 15.07 19.02 -8.56
N LEU A 49 13.96 19.43 -9.19
CA LEU A 49 12.82 20.02 -8.49
C LEU A 49 12.05 18.97 -7.67
N SER A 50 11.81 17.79 -8.24
CA SER A 50 11.20 16.67 -7.52
C SER A 50 12.07 16.25 -6.33
N ARG A 51 13.39 16.25 -6.50
CA ARG A 51 14.34 15.91 -5.43
C ARG A 51 14.31 16.94 -4.31
N ALA A 52 14.35 18.24 -4.65
CA ALA A 52 14.26 19.31 -3.67
C ALA A 52 12.92 19.26 -2.90
N THR A 53 11.83 18.91 -3.60
CA THR A 53 10.52 18.70 -2.98
C THR A 53 10.58 17.56 -1.98
N PHE A 54 11.09 16.39 -2.39
CA PHE A 54 11.25 15.24 -1.50
C PHE A 54 12.13 15.58 -0.28
N GLN A 55 13.29 16.19 -0.48
CA GLN A 55 14.17 16.65 0.60
C GLN A 55 13.48 17.63 1.55
N GLY A 56 12.59 18.48 1.03
CA GLY A 56 11.75 19.37 1.82
C GLY A 56 10.85 18.63 2.80
N TYR A 57 10.20 17.55 2.37
CA TYR A 57 9.40 16.67 3.25
C TYR A 57 10.29 15.90 4.24
N MET A 58 11.47 15.45 3.81
CA MET A 58 12.38 14.69 4.67
C MET A 58 13.05 15.52 5.78
N ARG A 59 13.08 16.86 5.67
CA ARG A 59 13.75 17.73 6.66
C ARG A 59 13.20 17.57 8.08
N ASN A 60 11.88 17.45 8.22
CA ASN A 60 11.18 17.29 9.51
C ASN A 60 10.15 16.16 9.51
N GLY A 61 9.99 15.46 8.37
CA GLY A 61 8.99 14.43 8.17
C GLY A 61 9.62 13.11 7.78
N ASN A 62 8.85 12.31 7.05
CA ASN A 62 9.26 10.99 6.58
C ASN A 62 8.72 10.75 5.15
N PRO A 63 9.16 9.67 4.46
CA PRO A 63 8.77 9.42 3.08
C PRO A 63 7.26 9.25 2.88
N VAL A 64 6.52 8.82 3.90
CA VAL A 64 5.06 8.69 3.83
C VAL A 64 4.40 10.06 3.71
N ASP A 65 4.95 11.10 4.33
CA ASP A 65 4.41 12.46 4.22
C ASP A 65 4.49 12.96 2.78
N TYR A 66 5.60 12.66 2.09
CA TYR A 66 5.76 12.92 0.67
C TYR A 66 4.75 12.11 -0.17
N ILE A 67 4.62 10.80 0.08
CA ILE A 67 3.63 9.97 -0.63
C ILE A 67 2.22 10.53 -0.47
N LYS A 68 1.82 10.88 0.77
CA LYS A 68 0.50 11.46 1.05
C LYS A 68 0.27 12.78 0.34
N ALA A 69 1.31 13.58 0.14
CA ALA A 69 1.22 14.82 -0.60
C ALA A 69 1.03 14.64 -2.11
N VAL A 70 1.57 13.57 -2.70
CA VAL A 70 1.47 13.28 -4.14
C VAL A 70 0.33 12.31 -4.49
N LEU A 71 -0.33 11.72 -3.50
CA LEU A 71 -1.48 10.84 -3.71
C LEU A 71 -2.61 11.58 -4.47
N PRO A 72 -3.24 10.93 -5.45
CA PRO A 72 -4.46 11.45 -6.06
C PRO A 72 -5.53 11.66 -4.99
N LYS A 73 -6.06 12.88 -4.88
CA LYS A 73 -7.13 13.20 -3.92
C LYS A 73 -8.43 12.48 -4.22
N THR A 74 -8.68 12.20 -5.51
CA THR A 74 -9.83 11.45 -5.99
C THR A 74 -9.40 10.04 -6.36
N ASN A 75 -9.98 9.03 -5.72
CA ASN A 75 -9.69 7.62 -5.95
C ASN A 75 -8.20 7.26 -5.79
N PRO A 76 -7.63 7.40 -4.57
CA PRO A 76 -6.26 7.01 -4.32
C PRO A 76 -6.05 5.50 -4.60
N PRO A 77 -4.87 5.07 -5.07
CA PRO A 77 -4.58 3.66 -5.29
C PRO A 77 -4.71 2.81 -4.01
N PHE A 78 -4.42 3.42 -2.87
CA PHE A 78 -4.59 2.82 -1.54
C PHE A 78 -4.68 3.93 -0.48
N ASP A 79 -5.32 3.66 0.65
CA ASP A 79 -5.63 4.69 1.64
C ASP A 79 -4.64 4.75 2.81
N SER A 80 -4.09 3.60 3.23
CA SER A 80 -3.28 3.50 4.43
C SER A 80 -1.79 3.38 4.14
N TYR A 81 -1.02 4.35 4.63
CA TYR A 81 0.43 4.38 4.55
C TYR A 81 1.03 4.70 5.92
N GLU A 82 2.05 3.92 6.32
CA GLU A 82 2.75 4.00 7.60
C GLU A 82 4.27 3.97 7.42
N PHE A 83 4.98 4.50 8.41
CA PHE A 83 6.44 4.55 8.39
C PHE A 83 7.02 3.53 9.37
N LYS A 84 8.10 2.85 8.96
CA LYS A 84 8.90 1.85 9.72
C LYS A 84 8.24 0.50 10.01
N GLN A 85 6.98 0.45 10.43
CA GLN A 85 6.35 -0.83 10.80
C GLN A 85 4.84 -0.82 10.58
N PRO A 86 4.22 -1.97 10.29
CA PRO A 86 2.78 -2.08 10.19
C PRO A 86 2.14 -2.08 11.57
N THR A 87 1.08 -1.29 11.77
CA THR A 87 0.31 -1.27 13.03
C THR A 87 -1.06 -1.96 12.89
N HIS A 88 -1.57 -2.11 11.66
CA HIS A 88 -2.87 -2.70 11.38
C HIS A 88 -2.90 -3.40 10.01
N PRO A 89 -3.80 -4.38 9.79
CA PRO A 89 -3.98 -5.04 8.50
C PRO A 89 -4.31 -4.07 7.37
N TRP A 90 -4.01 -4.48 6.14
CA TRP A 90 -4.31 -3.70 4.93
C TRP A 90 -3.65 -2.31 4.97
N THR A 91 -2.32 -2.29 5.17
CA THR A 91 -1.49 -1.09 5.24
C THR A 91 -0.27 -1.21 4.34
N ILE A 92 0.21 -0.09 3.81
CA ILE A 92 1.50 0.00 3.12
C ILE A 92 2.51 0.65 4.04
N VAL A 93 3.61 -0.04 4.29
CA VAL A 93 4.69 0.43 5.13
C VAL A 93 5.85 0.86 4.24
N ILE A 94 6.39 2.04 4.51
CA ILE A 94 7.67 2.48 3.95
C ILE A 94 8.71 2.39 5.05
N ARG A 95 9.78 1.63 4.81
CA ARG A 95 10.89 1.43 5.75
C ARG A 95 12.18 1.95 5.12
N PRO A 96 13.06 2.59 5.90
CA PRO A 96 14.42 2.85 5.42
C PRO A 96 15.13 1.52 5.17
N GLY A 97 15.94 1.49 4.10
CA GLY A 97 16.80 0.37 3.75
C GLY A 97 18.10 0.36 4.53
N THR A 98 19.03 -0.45 4.06
CA THR A 98 20.37 -0.55 4.64
C THR A 98 21.25 0.64 4.24
N ASP A 99 21.10 1.11 3.01
CA ASP A 99 21.89 2.22 2.48
C ASP A 99 21.15 3.57 2.62
N PRO A 100 21.87 4.70 2.77
CA PRO A 100 21.27 6.03 2.72
C PRO A 100 20.46 6.23 1.43
N GLY A 101 19.25 6.76 1.57
CA GLY A 101 18.32 6.96 0.46
C GLY A 101 17.64 5.67 -0.05
N GLU A 102 17.96 4.49 0.48
CA GLU A 102 17.23 3.25 0.17
C GLU A 102 15.93 3.18 0.98
N TYR A 103 14.85 2.75 0.33
CA TYR A 103 13.55 2.53 0.96
C TYR A 103 12.92 1.21 0.50
N TYR A 104 12.41 0.44 1.44
CA TYR A 104 11.55 -0.71 1.20
C TYR A 104 10.09 -0.29 1.32
N ILE A 105 9.27 -0.65 0.33
CA ILE A 105 7.82 -0.39 0.29
C ILE A 105 7.12 -1.73 0.36
N GLU A 106 6.29 -1.93 1.38
CA GLU A 106 5.73 -3.23 1.73
C GLU A 106 4.23 -3.15 1.99
N GLY A 107 3.43 -3.94 1.27
CA GLY A 107 2.00 -4.06 1.49
C GLY A 107 1.67 -5.24 2.38
N TYR A 108 1.02 -4.99 3.51
CA TYR A 108 0.55 -6.00 4.45
C TYR A 108 -0.97 -6.16 4.35
N GLY A 109 -1.45 -7.40 4.18
CA GLY A 109 -2.89 -7.71 4.20
C GLY A 109 -3.37 -8.09 5.60
N ASP A 110 -4.12 -9.18 5.71
CA ASP A 110 -4.68 -9.65 7.00
C ASP A 110 -3.62 -10.03 8.05
N SER A 111 -2.44 -10.48 7.59
CA SER A 111 -1.30 -10.83 8.45
C SER A 111 -0.22 -9.76 8.38
N LEU A 112 0.31 -9.36 9.55
CA LEU A 112 1.42 -8.42 9.68
C LEU A 112 2.79 -9.11 9.73
N LYS A 113 2.83 -10.44 9.71
CA LYS A 113 4.08 -11.21 9.85
C LYS A 113 4.96 -11.13 8.62
N GLN A 114 4.35 -11.00 7.44
CA GLN A 114 5.05 -10.95 6.17
C GLN A 114 4.26 -10.08 5.18
N PRO A 115 4.94 -9.32 4.31
CA PRO A 115 4.27 -8.55 3.27
C PRO A 115 3.69 -9.48 2.19
N ILE A 116 2.57 -9.07 1.60
CA ILE A 116 2.00 -9.67 0.39
C ILE A 116 2.79 -9.23 -0.84
N LYS A 117 3.24 -7.97 -0.84
CA LYS A 117 3.99 -7.36 -1.94
C LYS A 117 5.08 -6.45 -1.37
N SER A 118 6.26 -6.50 -1.98
CA SER A 118 7.37 -5.62 -1.64
C SER A 118 7.98 -5.01 -2.91
N ALA A 119 8.54 -3.82 -2.76
CA ALA A 119 9.39 -3.14 -3.73
C ALA A 119 10.53 -2.41 -2.99
N SER A 120 11.61 -2.09 -3.70
CA SER A 120 12.70 -1.27 -3.18
C SER A 120 13.00 -0.13 -4.14
N VAL A 121 13.36 1.02 -3.59
CA VAL A 121 13.73 2.21 -4.35
C VAL A 121 14.92 2.87 -3.68
N THR A 122 15.88 3.36 -4.48
CA THR A 122 17.02 4.16 -3.98
C THR A 122 16.90 5.58 -4.51
N ILE A 123 16.90 6.55 -3.60
CA ILE A 123 16.92 7.98 -3.90
C ILE A 123 18.37 8.47 -3.76
N LYS A 124 18.88 9.14 -4.80
CA LYS A 124 20.24 9.69 -4.78
C LYS A 124 20.25 10.94 -3.92
N GLU A 125 20.90 10.87 -2.77
CA GLU A 125 21.25 12.03 -1.95
C GLU A 125 22.60 12.55 -2.45
N GLU A 126 22.66 13.79 -2.93
CA GLU A 126 23.88 14.47 -3.39
C GLU A 126 24.68 15.05 -2.21
#